data_AF-A0A429TKX5-F1
#
_entry.id   AF-A0A429TKX5-F1
#
_cell.length_a   1.000
_cell.length_b   1.000
_cell.length_c   1.000
_cell.angle_alpha   90.00
_cell.angle_beta   90.00
_cell.angle_gamma   90.00
#
_symmetry.space_group_name_H-M   'P 1'
#
loop_
_entity.id
_entity.type
_entity.pdbx_description
1 polymer ?
#
loop_
_entity_poly.entity_id
_entity_poly.type
_entity_poly.pdbx_seq_one_letter_code
_entity_poly.pdbx_strand_id
1 'polypeptide(L)'
;MRVGNASGFYGDRFDAVREMLTGGPLDVLTGDYLAELTMLILGRDRLKNPDLGYAKTFLKQLEEGLGLAHERGVRIVTNAGGLNPAGLAAAVRALAAKVGVPVSVAHVEGDDLMPYGQDALTANAYLGGAGITACLRAGADVVVTGRVTDAALVSGPAAWWFDWGPQDHDRLAGAVVAGHVLECGAQATGGNYSFFTRHDVSRPGFPLAEIAEDGSSVITKHPGTGGAVTVGTVTAQLLYETQGVRYQGPDVTARLDTVRLAPDGEDRVRISGVRGEAPPAALKVGVSRVGGWRNEVVFVLTGLDIDAKAALVRAQLAGALREVESVRWTLARTDHADAGTEEEASAVLRLVVRDPSPDRVGRALTSAAVELALGSYPGFHVTAPPGPAQPYGVFASALVPAGSVPHAAVLEDGTRLTVPPPPDPAQTGGPEPERAPTPAPEPAAPPAVTAPTVRAPLGAVAGARSGDKGGDANVGVWVEGEEAWQWLHRTLTVEAFRELLPETQALAVTRHELPNLRALNFTVTGILGDGVASGHRFDPQAKALGEWLRARHVEVPAQLLPRGGGGPDTPPTAAPEGTR
;
A
#
# COMPACT_ATOMS: atom_id res chain seq x y z
N MET A 1 15.88 -11.38 -28.58
CA MET A 1 15.18 -12.16 -27.54
C MET A 1 13.85 -11.49 -27.21
N ARG A 2 12.75 -12.23 -27.17
CA ARG A 2 11.45 -11.83 -26.64
C ARG A 2 11.31 -12.34 -25.21
N VAL A 3 11.24 -11.43 -24.24
CA VAL A 3 11.11 -11.78 -22.82
C VAL A 3 9.88 -11.08 -22.25
N GLY A 4 8.97 -11.85 -21.67
CA GLY A 4 7.78 -11.34 -20.98
C GLY A 4 7.85 -11.58 -19.48
N ASN A 5 7.09 -10.84 -18.68
CA ASN A 5 6.89 -11.14 -17.25
C ASN A 5 5.44 -11.58 -16.99
N ALA A 6 5.21 -12.43 -15.98
CA ALA A 6 3.89 -12.92 -15.58
C ALA A 6 3.57 -12.76 -14.07
N SER A 7 4.35 -12.00 -13.31
CA SER A 7 4.04 -11.67 -11.91
C SER A 7 4.83 -10.45 -11.44
N GLY A 8 4.23 -9.60 -10.62
CA GLY A 8 4.91 -8.51 -9.89
C GLY A 8 4.98 -8.68 -8.36
N PHE A 9 4.31 -9.68 -7.78
CA PHE A 9 4.40 -10.02 -6.35
C PHE A 9 3.75 -11.39 -6.04
N TYR A 10 4.04 -11.95 -4.86
CA TYR A 10 3.40 -13.21 -4.42
C TYR A 10 1.90 -13.00 -4.14
N GLY A 11 1.07 -13.47 -5.07
CA GLY A 11 -0.39 -13.31 -5.02
C GLY A 11 -0.95 -12.42 -6.14
N ASP A 12 -0.12 -12.01 -7.10
CA ASP A 12 -0.56 -11.32 -8.31
C ASP A 12 -1.43 -12.21 -9.22
N ARG A 13 -1.90 -11.65 -10.34
CA ARG A 13 -2.82 -12.23 -11.32
C ARG A 13 -2.45 -13.67 -11.69
N PHE A 14 -3.24 -14.62 -11.19
CA PHE A 14 -2.99 -16.05 -11.35
C PHE A 14 -2.86 -16.50 -12.81
N ASP A 15 -3.76 -16.04 -13.69
CA ASP A 15 -3.83 -16.45 -15.09
C ASP A 15 -2.76 -15.79 -16.00
N ALA A 16 -1.91 -14.90 -15.47
CA ALA A 16 -0.87 -14.19 -16.23
C ALA A 16 0.15 -15.12 -16.92
N VAL A 17 0.55 -16.23 -16.29
CA VAL A 17 1.46 -17.22 -16.92
C VAL A 17 0.83 -17.80 -18.19
N ARG A 18 -0.45 -18.16 -18.12
CA ARG A 18 -1.22 -18.66 -19.27
C ARG A 18 -1.47 -17.56 -20.31
N GLU A 19 -1.81 -16.34 -19.88
CA GLU A 19 -1.99 -15.16 -20.75
C GLU A 19 -0.71 -14.92 -21.57
N MET A 20 0.46 -14.91 -20.93
CA MET A 20 1.75 -14.66 -21.58
C MET A 20 2.20 -15.79 -22.51
N LEU A 21 1.97 -17.06 -22.14
CA LEU A 21 2.30 -18.20 -23.00
C LEU A 21 1.38 -18.34 -24.21
N THR A 22 0.15 -17.80 -24.17
CA THR A 22 -0.83 -17.96 -25.26
C THR A 22 -0.98 -16.73 -26.15
N GLY A 23 -0.80 -15.51 -25.63
CA GLY A 23 -1.04 -14.25 -26.35
C GLY A 23 -0.07 -13.94 -27.50
N GLY A 24 1.10 -14.57 -27.55
CA GLY A 24 2.10 -14.34 -28.59
C GLY A 24 3.37 -15.17 -28.44
N PRO A 25 4.37 -14.96 -29.31
CA PRO A 25 5.67 -15.60 -29.20
C PRO A 25 6.51 -14.98 -28.07
N LEU A 26 7.18 -15.84 -27.31
CA LEU A 26 8.19 -15.50 -26.30
C LEU A 26 9.37 -16.48 -26.46
N ASP A 27 10.57 -16.02 -26.17
CA ASP A 27 11.74 -16.89 -25.98
C ASP A 27 11.90 -17.24 -24.49
N VAL A 28 11.58 -16.28 -23.62
CA VAL A 28 11.70 -16.39 -22.16
C VAL A 28 10.44 -15.81 -21.48
N LEU A 29 9.97 -16.50 -20.44
CA LEU A 29 8.95 -15.99 -19.52
C LEU A 29 9.55 -15.85 -18.12
N THR A 30 9.51 -14.64 -17.59
CA THR A 30 9.90 -14.33 -16.21
C THR A 30 8.70 -14.29 -15.28
N GLY A 31 8.96 -14.39 -13.98
CA GLY A 31 7.97 -14.13 -12.96
C GLY A 31 8.61 -13.63 -11.68
N ASP A 32 8.24 -12.41 -11.26
CA ASP A 32 8.64 -11.81 -10.00
C ASP A 32 7.55 -12.01 -8.92
N TYR A 33 7.92 -12.65 -7.82
CA TYR A 33 7.06 -12.98 -6.69
C TYR A 33 7.53 -12.33 -5.39
N LEU A 34 8.69 -11.67 -5.35
CA LEU A 34 9.40 -11.37 -4.10
C LEU A 34 9.41 -9.88 -3.74
N ALA A 35 8.35 -9.39 -3.10
CA ALA A 35 8.41 -8.15 -2.32
C ALA A 35 9.12 -8.35 -0.97
N GLU A 36 9.51 -7.29 -0.27
CA GLU A 36 10.03 -7.34 1.11
C GLU A 36 9.06 -8.05 2.05
N LEU A 37 7.75 -7.80 1.91
CA LEU A 37 6.70 -8.46 2.68
C LEU A 37 6.62 -9.96 2.35
N THR A 38 6.89 -10.37 1.10
CA THR A 38 6.94 -11.79 0.72
C THR A 38 8.00 -12.52 1.54
N MET A 39 9.19 -11.94 1.72
CA MET A 39 10.28 -12.58 2.49
C MET A 39 9.84 -12.89 3.93
N LEU A 40 9.14 -11.97 4.59
CA LEU A 40 8.57 -12.19 5.92
C LEU A 40 7.50 -13.30 5.93
N ILE A 41 6.62 -13.34 4.94
CA ILE A 41 5.57 -14.37 4.80
C ILE A 41 6.22 -15.75 4.65
N LEU A 42 7.19 -15.87 3.73
CA LEU A 42 7.92 -17.12 3.47
C LEU A 42 8.75 -17.55 4.69
N GLY A 43 9.32 -16.61 5.45
CA GLY A 43 10.04 -16.90 6.69
C GLY A 43 9.13 -17.46 7.77
N ARG A 44 7.91 -16.91 7.91
CA ARG A 44 6.89 -17.44 8.83
C ARG A 44 6.34 -18.81 8.41
N ASP A 45 6.31 -19.11 7.11
CA ASP A 45 5.97 -20.45 6.62
C ASP A 45 7.11 -21.45 6.87
N ARG A 46 8.37 -21.06 6.64
CA ARG A 46 9.57 -21.88 6.93
C ARG A 46 9.69 -22.22 8.43
N LEU A 47 9.29 -21.31 9.33
CA LEU A 47 9.19 -21.59 10.77
C LEU A 47 8.15 -22.66 11.15
N LYS A 48 7.08 -22.83 10.36
CA LYS A 48 6.04 -23.84 10.61
C LYS A 48 6.38 -25.18 9.97
N ASN A 49 6.99 -25.14 8.79
CA ASN A 49 7.47 -26.31 8.07
C ASN A 49 8.75 -25.93 7.30
N PRO A 50 9.92 -26.51 7.65
CA PRO A 50 11.19 -26.25 6.96
C PRO A 50 11.17 -26.48 5.44
N ASP A 51 10.30 -27.38 4.95
CA ASP A 51 10.19 -27.70 3.52
C ASP A 51 9.50 -26.59 2.69
N LEU A 52 8.91 -25.58 3.35
CA LEU A 52 8.32 -24.42 2.68
C LEU A 52 9.36 -23.30 2.44
N GLY A 53 8.91 -22.05 2.34
CA GLY A 53 9.78 -20.91 2.06
C GLY A 53 9.77 -20.43 0.60
N TYR A 54 8.91 -20.98 -0.25
CA TYR A 54 8.73 -20.59 -1.66
C TYR A 54 7.27 -20.19 -2.00
N ALA A 55 7.07 -19.47 -3.10
CA ALA A 55 5.77 -18.96 -3.55
C ALA A 55 4.88 -20.08 -4.14
N LYS A 56 4.05 -20.68 -3.29
CA LYS A 56 3.19 -21.84 -3.62
C LYS A 56 2.19 -21.63 -4.78
N THR A 57 1.91 -20.39 -5.18
CA THR A 57 1.05 -20.10 -6.35
C THR A 57 1.73 -20.44 -7.67
N PHE A 58 3.05 -20.24 -7.77
CA PHE A 58 3.81 -20.51 -8.98
C PHE A 58 3.71 -21.97 -9.43
N LEU A 59 3.76 -22.93 -8.50
CA LEU A 59 3.55 -24.36 -8.81
C LEU A 59 2.17 -24.63 -9.42
N LYS A 60 1.13 -23.94 -8.96
CA LYS A 60 -0.23 -24.07 -9.51
C LYS A 60 -0.33 -23.42 -10.90
N GLN A 61 0.36 -22.31 -11.13
CA GLN A 61 0.43 -21.67 -12.45
C GLN A 61 1.20 -22.55 -13.46
N LEU A 62 2.26 -23.23 -13.02
CA LEU A 62 2.96 -24.22 -13.84
C LEU A 62 2.14 -25.48 -14.12
N GLU A 63 1.19 -25.87 -13.28
CA GLU A 63 0.33 -27.03 -13.55
C GLU A 63 -0.50 -26.86 -14.83
N GLU A 64 -0.86 -25.61 -15.18
CA GLU A 64 -1.50 -25.26 -16.45
C GLU A 64 -0.50 -24.76 -17.52
N GLY A 65 0.61 -24.15 -17.11
CA GLY A 65 1.55 -23.46 -18.01
C GLY A 65 2.73 -24.31 -18.52
N LEU A 66 3.15 -25.36 -17.81
CA LEU A 66 4.43 -26.03 -18.10
C LEU A 66 4.45 -26.73 -19.46
N GLY A 67 3.36 -27.42 -19.83
CA GLY A 67 3.22 -28.03 -21.15
C GLY A 67 3.25 -26.99 -22.28
N LEU A 68 2.50 -25.88 -22.11
CA LEU A 68 2.46 -24.79 -23.10
C LEU A 68 3.83 -24.12 -23.29
N ALA A 69 4.62 -23.96 -22.23
CA ALA A 69 5.97 -23.43 -22.31
C ALA A 69 6.91 -24.39 -23.06
N HIS A 70 6.87 -25.69 -22.71
CA HIS A 70 7.69 -26.72 -23.35
C HIS A 70 7.37 -26.88 -24.85
N GLU A 71 6.09 -26.98 -25.22
CA GLU A 71 5.63 -27.07 -26.62
C GLU A 71 6.07 -25.87 -27.47
N ARG A 72 6.19 -24.69 -26.85
CA ARG A 72 6.60 -23.44 -27.51
C ARG A 72 8.10 -23.15 -27.41
N GLY A 73 8.88 -23.99 -26.71
CA GLY A 73 10.31 -23.78 -26.47
C GLY A 73 10.64 -22.62 -25.50
N VAL A 74 9.65 -22.11 -24.76
CA VAL A 74 9.82 -20.96 -23.85
C VAL A 74 10.59 -21.36 -22.60
N ARG A 75 11.67 -20.65 -22.30
CA ARG A 75 12.41 -20.80 -21.03
C ARG A 75 11.70 -20.07 -19.90
N ILE A 76 11.59 -20.69 -18.72
CA ILE A 76 10.96 -20.07 -17.54
C ILE A 76 12.03 -19.67 -16.52
N VAL A 77 12.01 -18.43 -16.05
CA VAL A 77 12.94 -17.93 -15.02
C VAL A 77 12.17 -17.23 -13.92
N THR A 78 12.40 -17.57 -12.66
CA THR A 78 11.57 -17.10 -11.55
C THR A 78 12.34 -16.88 -10.26
N ASN A 79 11.95 -15.89 -9.46
CA ASN A 79 12.38 -15.73 -8.06
C ASN A 79 11.39 -16.36 -7.07
N ALA A 80 10.37 -17.10 -7.55
CA ALA A 80 9.41 -17.83 -6.71
C ALA A 80 10.04 -18.77 -5.66
N GLY A 81 11.33 -19.14 -5.82
CA GLY A 81 12.06 -19.95 -4.85
C GLY A 81 12.21 -19.28 -3.49
N GLY A 82 12.27 -17.95 -3.43
CA GLY A 82 12.25 -17.19 -2.18
C GLY A 82 13.37 -17.60 -1.21
N LEU A 83 12.99 -18.24 -0.11
CA LEU A 83 13.90 -18.73 0.94
C LEU A 83 14.27 -20.22 0.78
N ASN A 84 13.76 -20.89 -0.26
CA ASN A 84 13.98 -22.31 -0.53
C ASN A 84 13.91 -22.61 -2.04
N PRO A 85 14.85 -22.07 -2.86
CA PRO A 85 14.88 -22.32 -4.29
C PRO A 85 15.09 -23.81 -4.64
N ALA A 86 15.90 -24.53 -3.86
CA ALA A 86 16.12 -25.96 -4.04
C ALA A 86 14.83 -26.79 -3.84
N GLY A 87 14.05 -26.48 -2.79
CA GLY A 87 12.77 -27.13 -2.51
C GLY A 87 11.73 -26.85 -3.58
N LEU A 88 11.67 -25.62 -4.10
CA LEU A 88 10.80 -25.32 -5.23
C LEU A 88 11.25 -26.05 -6.51
N ALA A 89 12.55 -26.09 -6.82
CA ALA A 89 13.06 -26.82 -7.97
C ALA A 89 12.69 -28.33 -7.91
N ALA A 90 12.84 -28.96 -6.74
CA ALA A 90 12.39 -30.33 -6.51
C ALA A 90 10.87 -30.50 -6.71
N ALA A 91 10.06 -29.54 -6.25
CA ALA A 91 8.62 -29.55 -6.45
C ALA A 91 8.22 -29.34 -7.94
N VAL A 92 8.97 -28.54 -8.70
CA VAL A 92 8.78 -28.39 -10.15
C VAL A 92 9.14 -29.68 -10.89
N ARG A 93 10.23 -30.37 -10.54
CA ARG A 93 10.55 -31.70 -11.13
C ARG A 93 9.44 -32.73 -10.85
N ALA A 94 8.92 -32.76 -9.62
CA ALA A 94 7.80 -33.63 -9.26
C ALA A 94 6.51 -33.30 -10.04
N LEU A 95 6.24 -32.01 -10.26
CA LEU A 95 5.13 -31.55 -11.10
C LEU A 95 5.34 -31.96 -12.57
N ALA A 96 6.52 -31.74 -13.13
CA ALA A 96 6.89 -32.12 -14.49
C ALA A 96 6.66 -33.61 -14.76
N ALA A 97 7.11 -34.48 -13.83
CA ALA A 97 6.87 -35.91 -13.87
C ALA A 97 5.38 -36.27 -13.75
N LYS A 98 4.61 -35.56 -12.91
CA LYS A 98 3.15 -35.74 -12.77
C LYS A 98 2.38 -35.40 -14.05
N VAL A 99 2.76 -34.32 -14.75
CA VAL A 99 2.09 -33.88 -16.00
C VAL A 99 2.68 -34.52 -17.27
N GLY A 100 3.77 -35.27 -17.15
CA GLY A 100 4.42 -35.97 -18.27
C GLY A 100 5.22 -35.05 -19.22
N VAL A 101 5.66 -33.89 -18.75
CA VAL A 101 6.39 -32.89 -19.56
C VAL A 101 7.90 -32.97 -19.26
N PRO A 102 8.76 -33.32 -20.23
CA PRO A 102 10.19 -33.54 -19.98
C PRO A 102 10.96 -32.20 -19.99
N VAL A 103 11.09 -31.57 -18.83
CA VAL A 103 11.87 -30.34 -18.63
C VAL A 103 13.06 -30.54 -17.70
N SER A 104 14.18 -29.89 -18.02
CA SER A 104 15.33 -29.71 -17.15
C SER A 104 15.10 -28.53 -16.19
N VAL A 105 15.31 -28.73 -14.89
CA VAL A 105 15.06 -27.73 -13.84
C VAL A 105 16.36 -27.44 -13.11
N ALA A 106 16.84 -26.20 -13.15
CA ALA A 106 18.01 -25.77 -12.41
C ALA A 106 17.64 -24.69 -11.39
N HIS A 107 18.53 -24.42 -10.43
CA HIS A 107 18.27 -23.37 -9.44
C HIS A 107 19.51 -22.60 -8.99
N VAL A 108 19.30 -21.38 -8.51
CA VAL A 108 20.36 -20.50 -7.99
C VAL A 108 20.30 -20.43 -6.48
N GLU A 109 21.46 -20.49 -5.83
CA GLU A 109 21.65 -20.42 -4.38
C GLU A 109 22.74 -19.43 -3.99
N GLY A 110 22.77 -19.08 -2.70
CA GLY A 110 23.80 -18.27 -2.05
C GLY A 110 23.30 -16.94 -1.49
N ASP A 111 22.03 -16.62 -1.73
CA ASP A 111 21.37 -15.42 -1.23
C ASP A 111 21.09 -15.49 0.28
N ASP A 112 20.69 -16.64 0.84
CA ASP A 112 20.43 -16.79 2.28
C ASP A 112 21.73 -16.65 3.09
N LEU A 113 21.85 -15.54 3.81
CA LEU A 113 23.00 -15.19 4.66
C LEU A 113 22.75 -15.49 6.15
N MET A 114 21.70 -16.23 6.51
CA MET A 114 21.42 -16.53 7.92
C MET A 114 22.62 -17.23 8.60
N PRO A 115 23.02 -16.81 9.82
CA PRO A 115 22.30 -15.94 10.76
C PRO A 115 22.72 -14.45 10.72
N TYR A 116 22.90 -13.85 9.54
CA TYR A 116 23.25 -12.42 9.41
C TYR A 116 22.21 -11.50 10.07
N GLY A 117 22.68 -10.72 11.05
CA GLY A 117 21.89 -9.75 11.80
C GLY A 117 21.16 -10.38 12.99
N GLN A 118 21.31 -9.77 14.17
CA GLN A 118 20.63 -10.20 15.38
C GLN A 118 19.10 -10.21 15.16
N ASP A 119 18.43 -11.24 15.68
CA ASP A 119 16.98 -11.49 15.62
C ASP A 119 16.36 -11.46 14.21
N ALA A 120 17.18 -11.71 13.18
CA ALA A 120 16.72 -11.90 11.81
C ALA A 120 15.84 -13.16 11.69
N LEU A 121 14.69 -13.01 11.04
CA LEU A 121 13.88 -14.12 10.53
C LEU A 121 14.38 -14.58 9.16
N THR A 122 14.80 -13.61 8.33
CA THR A 122 15.44 -13.83 7.03
C THR A 122 16.52 -12.77 6.82
N ALA A 123 17.59 -13.13 6.12
CA ALA A 123 18.60 -12.20 5.65
C ALA A 123 19.07 -12.68 4.26
N ASN A 124 18.68 -11.97 3.20
CA ASN A 124 18.92 -12.42 1.84
C ASN A 124 19.62 -11.35 1.01
N ALA A 125 20.76 -11.70 0.40
CA ALA A 125 21.46 -10.85 -0.56
C ALA A 125 20.69 -10.78 -1.89
N TYR A 126 20.69 -9.63 -2.54
CA TYR A 126 20.16 -9.46 -3.89
C TYR A 126 21.24 -9.89 -4.89
N LEU A 127 21.14 -11.13 -5.38
CA LEU A 127 22.05 -11.70 -6.39
C LEU A 127 21.76 -11.17 -7.81
N GLY A 128 22.75 -11.30 -8.70
CA GLY A 128 22.65 -10.95 -10.12
C GLY A 128 22.25 -12.11 -11.04
N GLY A 129 22.11 -11.82 -12.33
CA GLY A 129 21.67 -12.74 -13.37
C GLY A 129 22.68 -13.82 -13.75
N ALA A 130 23.96 -13.70 -13.38
CA ALA A 130 25.02 -14.63 -13.78
C ALA A 130 24.75 -16.11 -13.39
N GLY A 131 24.10 -16.38 -12.26
CA GLY A 131 23.66 -17.74 -11.90
C GLY A 131 22.57 -18.27 -12.83
N ILE A 132 21.61 -17.41 -13.22
CA ILE A 132 20.58 -17.74 -14.21
C ILE A 132 21.22 -18.04 -15.57
N THR A 133 22.18 -17.21 -16.00
CA THR A 133 22.95 -17.43 -17.24
C THR A 133 23.65 -18.79 -17.24
N ALA A 134 24.27 -19.19 -16.12
CA ALA A 134 24.94 -20.49 -16.00
C ALA A 134 23.95 -21.67 -16.08
N CYS A 135 22.80 -21.57 -15.40
CA CYS A 135 21.72 -22.56 -15.50
C CYS A 135 21.18 -22.72 -16.93
N LEU A 136 20.95 -21.61 -17.64
CA LEU A 136 20.46 -21.64 -19.03
C LEU A 136 21.53 -22.14 -20.02
N ARG A 137 22.81 -21.77 -19.84
CA ARG A 137 23.93 -22.32 -20.62
C ARG A 137 24.07 -23.84 -20.45
N ALA A 138 23.69 -24.38 -19.29
CA ALA A 138 23.63 -25.82 -19.03
C ALA A 138 22.36 -26.52 -19.59
N GLY A 139 21.48 -25.79 -20.28
CA GLY A 139 20.30 -26.35 -20.93
C GLY A 139 19.06 -26.48 -20.04
N ALA A 140 18.97 -25.76 -18.92
CA ALA A 140 17.75 -25.72 -18.11
C ALA A 140 16.57 -25.12 -18.90
N ASP A 141 15.40 -25.75 -18.84
CA ASP A 141 14.14 -25.20 -19.36
C ASP A 141 13.47 -24.29 -18.32
N VAL A 142 13.64 -24.62 -17.03
CA VAL A 142 13.14 -23.83 -15.89
C VAL A 142 14.30 -23.49 -14.95
N VAL A 143 14.46 -22.21 -14.60
CA VAL A 143 15.42 -21.74 -13.60
C VAL A 143 14.69 -21.11 -12.42
N VAL A 144 14.88 -21.72 -11.24
CA VAL A 144 14.33 -21.22 -9.97
C VAL A 144 15.41 -20.47 -9.19
N THR A 145 15.12 -19.28 -8.71
CA THR A 145 16.05 -18.49 -7.91
C THR A 145 15.47 -18.15 -6.54
N GLY A 146 16.35 -17.92 -5.56
CA GLY A 146 16.01 -17.27 -4.29
C GLY A 146 15.88 -15.77 -4.50
N ARG A 147 16.49 -14.96 -3.62
CA ARG A 147 16.56 -13.51 -3.84
C ARG A 147 17.62 -13.14 -4.89
N VAL A 148 17.15 -12.72 -6.07
CA VAL A 148 17.89 -11.92 -7.06
C VAL A 148 17.37 -10.48 -7.05
N THR A 149 18.05 -9.53 -7.72
CA THR A 149 17.38 -8.30 -8.16
C THR A 149 16.34 -8.63 -9.22
N ASP A 150 15.22 -7.93 -9.26
CA ASP A 150 14.08 -8.37 -10.06
C ASP A 150 14.36 -8.20 -11.58
N ALA A 151 15.04 -7.13 -11.98
CA ALA A 151 15.69 -6.98 -13.29
C ALA A 151 16.68 -8.10 -13.68
N ALA A 152 17.25 -8.86 -12.72
CA ALA A 152 18.15 -9.98 -13.04
C ALA A 152 17.44 -11.20 -13.64
N LEU A 153 16.12 -11.30 -13.44
CA LEU A 153 15.28 -12.25 -14.16
C LEU A 153 15.31 -12.00 -15.68
N VAL A 154 15.68 -10.79 -16.12
CA VAL A 154 15.78 -10.38 -17.54
C VAL A 154 17.22 -10.23 -18.01
N SER A 155 18.13 -9.68 -17.20
CA SER A 155 19.57 -9.57 -17.56
C SER A 155 20.23 -10.95 -17.73
N GLY A 156 19.95 -11.91 -16.84
CA GLY A 156 20.53 -13.26 -16.85
C GLY A 156 20.21 -14.03 -18.14
N PRO A 157 18.94 -14.08 -18.57
CA PRO A 157 18.56 -14.67 -19.86
C PRO A 157 19.07 -13.90 -21.07
N ALA A 158 19.12 -12.56 -21.01
CA ALA A 158 19.69 -11.76 -22.11
C ALA A 158 21.19 -12.07 -22.33
N ALA A 159 21.96 -12.16 -21.24
CA ALA A 159 23.37 -12.53 -21.29
C ALA A 159 23.59 -13.98 -21.76
N TRP A 160 22.66 -14.90 -21.49
CA TRP A 160 22.67 -16.25 -22.06
C TRP A 160 22.38 -16.23 -23.57
N TRP A 161 21.33 -15.52 -23.98
CA TRP A 161 20.84 -15.51 -25.37
C TRP A 161 21.82 -14.88 -26.36
N PHE A 162 22.54 -13.84 -25.93
CA PHE A 162 23.49 -13.11 -26.76
C PHE A 162 24.96 -13.38 -26.40
N ASP A 163 25.22 -14.38 -25.56
CA ASP A 163 26.54 -14.78 -25.05
C ASP A 163 27.39 -13.63 -24.47
N TRP A 164 26.75 -12.68 -23.78
CA TRP A 164 27.44 -11.55 -23.16
C TRP A 164 28.32 -12.00 -21.98
N GLY A 165 29.43 -11.28 -21.78
CA GLY A 165 30.32 -11.42 -20.64
C GLY A 165 30.10 -10.34 -19.57
N PRO A 166 30.72 -10.48 -18.39
CA PRO A 166 30.58 -9.53 -17.28
C PRO A 166 31.25 -8.17 -17.52
N GLN A 167 31.79 -7.92 -18.71
CA GLN A 167 32.39 -6.64 -19.12
C GLN A 167 31.59 -5.92 -20.22
N ASP A 168 30.51 -6.54 -20.72
CA ASP A 168 29.59 -5.96 -21.69
C ASP A 168 28.62 -4.96 -21.02
N HIS A 169 29.17 -4.01 -20.23
CA HIS A 169 28.39 -3.17 -19.30
C HIS A 169 27.22 -2.44 -19.98
N ASP A 170 27.41 -1.83 -21.16
CA ASP A 170 26.32 -1.13 -21.87
C ASP A 170 25.17 -2.07 -22.28
N ARG A 171 25.50 -3.29 -22.72
CA ARG A 171 24.51 -4.31 -23.11
C ARG A 171 23.75 -4.84 -21.91
N LEU A 172 24.48 -5.17 -20.84
CA LEU A 172 23.92 -5.57 -19.54
C LEU A 172 23.02 -4.46 -18.97
N ALA A 173 23.44 -3.20 -19.04
CA ALA A 173 22.67 -2.07 -18.56
C ALA A 173 21.38 -1.88 -19.36
N GLY A 174 21.43 -2.06 -20.68
CA GLY A 174 20.25 -2.09 -21.54
C GLY A 174 19.24 -3.18 -21.13
N ALA A 175 19.71 -4.40 -20.83
CA ALA A 175 18.86 -5.48 -20.36
C ALA A 175 18.36 -5.30 -18.90
N VAL A 176 19.15 -4.68 -18.01
CA VAL A 176 18.69 -4.30 -16.66
C VAL A 176 17.61 -3.22 -16.74
N VAL A 177 17.77 -2.22 -17.60
CA VAL A 177 16.74 -1.19 -17.85
C VAL A 177 15.48 -1.80 -18.48
N ALA A 178 15.62 -2.76 -19.40
CA ALA A 178 14.47 -3.51 -19.91
C ALA A 178 13.80 -4.34 -18.79
N GLY A 179 14.57 -5.01 -17.94
CA GLY A 179 14.08 -5.79 -16.80
C GLY A 179 13.30 -4.95 -15.80
N HIS A 180 13.84 -3.79 -15.43
CA HIS A 180 13.19 -2.81 -14.57
C HIS A 180 11.85 -2.27 -15.15
N VAL A 181 11.67 -2.33 -16.47
CA VAL A 181 10.38 -2.01 -17.11
C VAL A 181 9.40 -3.19 -17.13
N LEU A 182 9.90 -4.44 -17.04
CA LEU A 182 9.04 -5.64 -17.02
C LEU A 182 8.63 -6.09 -15.62
N GLU A 183 9.39 -5.76 -14.57
CA GLU A 183 9.08 -6.09 -13.18
C GLU A 183 7.83 -5.37 -12.64
N CYS A 184 7.39 -5.73 -11.43
CA CYS A 184 6.17 -5.20 -10.79
C CYS A 184 4.87 -5.32 -11.61
N GLY A 185 4.83 -6.22 -12.60
CA GLY A 185 3.64 -6.62 -13.34
C GLY A 185 3.20 -5.63 -14.43
N ALA A 186 1.93 -5.24 -14.42
CA ALA A 186 1.32 -4.49 -15.53
C ALA A 186 1.55 -2.96 -15.50
N GLN A 187 2.60 -2.46 -14.84
CA GLN A 187 2.80 -1.01 -14.68
C GLN A 187 3.21 -0.31 -15.99
N ALA A 188 4.16 -0.88 -16.73
CA ALA A 188 4.59 -0.36 -18.04
C ALA A 188 3.48 -0.39 -19.12
N THR A 189 2.39 -1.12 -18.89
CA THR A 189 1.20 -1.18 -19.75
C THR A 189 0.02 -0.34 -19.23
N GLY A 190 0.24 0.50 -18.21
CA GLY A 190 -0.75 1.48 -17.71
C GLY A 190 -1.37 1.14 -16.34
N GLY A 191 -1.02 0.01 -15.73
CA GLY A 191 -1.30 -0.22 -14.31
C GLY A 191 -0.61 0.83 -13.43
N ASN A 192 -1.30 1.30 -12.38
CA ASN A 192 -0.79 2.32 -11.44
C ASN A 192 -0.31 3.66 -12.07
N TYR A 193 -0.65 3.92 -13.33
CA TYR A 193 -0.17 5.09 -14.07
C TYR A 193 -1.03 6.32 -13.83
N SER A 194 -0.41 7.47 -13.50
CA SER A 194 -1.14 8.69 -13.08
C SER A 194 -2.12 9.25 -14.12
N PHE A 195 -1.90 8.98 -15.41
CA PHE A 195 -2.79 9.42 -16.50
C PHE A 195 -3.72 8.30 -16.99
N PHE A 196 -4.17 7.41 -16.08
CA PHE A 196 -4.98 6.22 -16.38
C PHE A 196 -6.22 6.50 -17.26
N THR A 197 -6.87 7.66 -17.14
CA THR A 197 -8.05 8.04 -17.91
C THR A 197 -7.81 8.23 -19.42
N ARG A 198 -6.56 8.16 -19.88
CA ARG A 198 -6.20 8.28 -21.31
C ARG A 198 -6.23 6.94 -22.06
N HIS A 199 -6.37 5.82 -21.36
CA HIS A 199 -6.28 4.47 -21.92
C HIS A 199 -7.32 3.55 -21.25
N ASP A 200 -7.72 2.46 -21.91
CA ASP A 200 -8.51 1.42 -21.23
C ASP A 200 -7.62 0.67 -20.24
N VAL A 201 -7.82 0.89 -18.94
CA VAL A 201 -7.12 0.19 -17.86
C VAL A 201 -8.01 -0.82 -17.12
N SER A 202 -9.10 -1.29 -17.74
CA SER A 202 -9.99 -2.30 -17.16
C SER A 202 -9.28 -3.64 -16.89
N ARG A 203 -8.41 -4.07 -17.82
CA ARG A 203 -7.50 -5.21 -17.64
C ARG A 203 -6.22 -5.03 -18.47
N PRO A 204 -5.22 -4.28 -17.95
CA PRO A 204 -3.92 -4.13 -18.61
C PRO A 204 -3.24 -5.48 -18.81
N GLY A 205 -2.73 -5.75 -20.03
CA GLY A 205 -1.89 -6.93 -20.29
C GLY A 205 -0.54 -6.84 -19.58
N PHE A 206 0.15 -7.97 -19.38
CA PHE A 206 1.53 -7.93 -18.89
C PHE A 206 2.51 -7.45 -19.98
N PRO A 207 3.60 -6.75 -19.61
CA PRO A 207 4.58 -6.25 -20.56
C PRO A 207 5.53 -7.35 -21.05
N LEU A 208 6.10 -7.12 -22.23
CA LEU A 208 7.23 -7.87 -22.77
C LEU A 208 8.23 -6.94 -23.48
N ALA A 209 9.49 -7.35 -23.51
CA ALA A 209 10.58 -6.66 -24.20
C ALA A 209 11.11 -7.50 -25.38
N GLU A 210 11.25 -6.85 -26.52
CA GLU A 210 12.02 -7.32 -27.66
C GLU A 210 13.46 -6.76 -27.52
N ILE A 211 14.36 -7.50 -26.86
CA ILE A 211 15.75 -7.09 -26.62
C ILE A 211 16.63 -7.49 -27.82
N ALA A 212 17.52 -6.58 -28.22
CA ALA A 212 18.52 -6.73 -29.28
C ALA A 212 19.94 -6.99 -28.72
N GLU A 213 20.86 -7.43 -29.59
CA GLU A 213 22.24 -7.82 -29.23
C GLU A 213 23.11 -6.64 -28.72
N ASP A 214 22.73 -5.40 -29.02
CA ASP A 214 23.38 -4.19 -28.53
C ASP A 214 22.84 -3.72 -27.16
N GLY A 215 21.86 -4.43 -26.59
CA GLY A 215 21.18 -4.07 -25.35
C GLY A 215 20.02 -3.08 -25.52
N SER A 216 19.78 -2.55 -26.74
CA SER A 216 18.55 -1.81 -27.01
C SER A 216 17.33 -2.73 -26.97
N SER A 217 16.15 -2.18 -26.72
CA SER A 217 14.92 -2.97 -26.63
C SER A 217 13.68 -2.22 -27.12
N VAL A 218 12.63 -2.95 -27.45
CA VAL A 218 11.28 -2.40 -27.61
C VAL A 218 10.37 -3.02 -26.57
N ILE A 219 9.80 -2.20 -25.70
CA ILE A 219 8.77 -2.58 -24.73
C ILE A 219 7.42 -2.57 -25.44
N THR A 220 6.63 -3.61 -25.22
CA THR A 220 5.30 -3.80 -25.81
C THR A 220 4.44 -4.74 -24.94
N LYS A 221 3.26 -5.13 -25.42
CA LYS A 221 2.35 -6.09 -24.78
C LYS A 221 1.71 -7.00 -25.84
N HIS A 222 1.10 -8.11 -25.42
CA HIS A 222 0.37 -8.97 -26.35
C HIS A 222 -0.85 -8.25 -26.94
N PRO A 223 -1.14 -8.37 -28.25
CA PRO A 223 -2.31 -7.78 -28.88
C PRO A 223 -3.63 -8.22 -28.23
N GLY A 224 -4.64 -7.36 -28.26
CA GLY A 224 -5.97 -7.65 -27.69
C GLY A 224 -6.04 -7.66 -26.16
N THR A 225 -4.93 -7.43 -25.46
CA THR A 225 -4.93 -7.08 -24.03
C THR A 225 -5.21 -5.59 -23.83
N GLY A 226 -5.86 -5.24 -22.71
CA GLY A 226 -6.06 -3.84 -22.34
C GLY A 226 -4.77 -3.14 -21.93
N GLY A 227 -4.90 -1.91 -21.44
CA GLY A 227 -3.78 -1.02 -21.15
C GLY A 227 -3.22 -0.35 -22.41
N ALA A 228 -2.13 0.40 -22.24
CA ALA A 228 -1.35 0.96 -23.34
C ALA A 228 0.14 1.01 -23.00
N VAL A 229 1.01 0.79 -23.99
CA VAL A 229 2.45 0.98 -23.84
C VAL A 229 2.85 2.26 -24.56
N THR A 230 3.16 3.29 -23.78
CA THR A 230 3.49 4.64 -24.26
C THR A 230 4.79 5.11 -23.62
N VAL A 231 5.42 6.14 -24.19
CA VAL A 231 6.62 6.75 -23.60
C VAL A 231 6.36 7.13 -22.14
N GLY A 232 5.15 7.61 -21.80
CA GLY A 232 4.75 7.96 -20.45
C GLY A 232 4.61 6.79 -19.48
N THR A 233 4.04 5.65 -19.90
CA THR A 233 3.93 4.46 -19.02
C THR A 233 5.28 3.82 -18.78
N VAL A 234 6.15 3.76 -19.81
CA VAL A 234 7.54 3.30 -19.67
C VAL A 234 8.37 4.27 -18.82
N THR A 235 8.15 5.59 -18.94
CA THR A 235 8.81 6.58 -18.08
C THR A 235 8.40 6.44 -16.62
N ALA A 236 7.10 6.22 -16.35
CA ALA A 236 6.61 6.04 -14.99
C ALA A 236 7.26 4.83 -14.31
N GLN A 237 7.37 3.70 -15.02
CA GLN A 237 8.05 2.52 -14.51
C GLN A 237 9.57 2.73 -14.34
N LEU A 238 10.25 3.41 -15.28
CA LEU A 238 11.69 3.70 -15.17
C LEU A 238 12.09 4.67 -14.04
N LEU A 239 11.12 5.37 -13.45
CA LEU A 239 11.33 6.25 -12.29
C LEU A 239 10.96 5.56 -10.96
N TYR A 240 10.25 4.43 -11.02
CA TYR A 240 9.80 3.66 -9.86
C TYR A 240 10.97 3.06 -9.08
N GLU A 241 10.95 3.13 -7.75
CA GLU A 241 12.00 2.60 -6.85
C GLU A 241 13.46 3.02 -7.13
N THR A 242 13.67 4.07 -7.93
CA THR A 242 15.01 4.61 -8.23
C THR A 242 15.50 5.57 -7.13
N GLN A 243 16.78 5.47 -6.77
CA GLN A 243 17.42 6.34 -5.75
C GLN A 243 18.17 7.54 -6.36
N GLY A 244 18.32 7.58 -7.68
CA GLY A 244 19.07 8.60 -8.40
C GLY A 244 19.55 8.10 -9.76
N VAL A 245 20.49 8.84 -10.35
CA VAL A 245 21.00 8.61 -11.72
C VAL A 245 21.67 7.24 -11.92
N ARG A 246 22.31 6.71 -10.88
CA ARG A 246 22.98 5.40 -10.90
C ARG A 246 22.07 4.34 -10.30
N TYR A 247 21.51 3.49 -11.16
CA TYR A 247 20.76 2.31 -10.73
C TYR A 247 21.74 1.15 -10.51
N GLN A 248 22.09 0.90 -9.25
CA GLN A 248 23.12 -0.06 -8.86
C GLN A 248 22.57 -1.49 -8.83
N GLY A 249 22.96 -2.31 -9.80
CA GLY A 249 22.64 -3.73 -9.87
C GLY A 249 23.88 -4.62 -9.69
N PRO A 250 23.73 -5.88 -9.21
CA PRO A 250 24.85 -6.82 -9.05
C PRO A 250 25.56 -7.18 -10.36
N ASP A 251 24.85 -7.13 -11.48
CA ASP A 251 25.42 -7.39 -12.82
C ASP A 251 26.14 -6.16 -13.40
N VAL A 252 25.59 -4.95 -13.14
CA VAL A 252 26.04 -3.68 -13.72
C VAL A 252 25.40 -2.49 -12.98
N THR A 253 26.07 -1.34 -12.94
CA THR A 253 25.43 -0.08 -12.54
C THR A 253 24.89 0.62 -13.80
N ALA A 254 23.57 0.65 -13.98
CA ALA A 254 22.95 1.29 -15.14
C ALA A 254 22.82 2.82 -14.94
N ARG A 255 23.09 3.60 -16.00
CA ARG A 255 23.02 5.06 -16.00
C ARG A 255 21.69 5.55 -16.55
N LEU A 256 20.72 5.82 -15.68
CA LEU A 256 19.36 6.18 -16.06
C LEU A 256 19.28 7.51 -16.84
N ASP A 257 20.23 8.43 -16.60
CA ASP A 257 20.35 9.69 -17.34
C ASP A 257 20.77 9.53 -18.81
N THR A 258 21.20 8.33 -19.22
CA THR A 258 21.57 8.02 -20.61
C THR A 258 20.43 7.37 -21.41
N VAL A 259 19.37 6.93 -20.74
CA VAL A 259 18.24 6.21 -21.34
C VAL A 259 17.47 7.12 -22.30
N ARG A 260 17.23 6.65 -23.52
CA ARG A 260 16.43 7.35 -24.53
C ARG A 260 15.19 6.54 -24.89
N LEU A 261 14.02 7.14 -24.69
CA LEU A 261 12.72 6.59 -25.06
C LEU A 261 12.22 7.21 -26.37
N ALA A 262 11.69 6.39 -27.27
CA ALA A 262 11.02 6.84 -28.49
C ALA A 262 9.81 5.95 -28.81
N PRO A 263 8.71 6.49 -29.38
CA PRO A 263 7.63 5.66 -29.93
C PRO A 263 8.16 4.73 -31.05
N ASP A 264 7.69 3.49 -31.07
CA ASP A 264 8.07 2.45 -32.05
C ASP A 264 6.84 1.78 -32.71
N GLY A 265 5.68 2.44 -32.62
CA GLY A 265 4.39 1.97 -33.12
C GLY A 265 3.27 2.15 -32.08
N GLU A 266 2.10 1.59 -32.39
CA GLU A 266 1.03 1.40 -31.40
C GLU A 266 1.48 0.38 -30.35
N ASP A 267 1.26 0.66 -29.06
CA ASP A 267 1.72 -0.15 -27.93
C ASP A 267 3.21 -0.55 -27.99
N ARG A 268 4.07 0.32 -28.52
CA ARG A 268 5.51 0.04 -28.66
C ARG A 268 6.38 1.25 -28.33
N VAL A 269 7.35 1.05 -27.45
CA VAL A 269 8.33 2.07 -27.04
C VAL A 269 9.73 1.49 -27.11
N ARG A 270 10.58 2.12 -27.92
CA ARG A 270 12.00 1.79 -28.02
C ARG A 270 12.79 2.43 -26.87
N ILE A 271 13.63 1.62 -26.23
CA ILE A 271 14.67 2.02 -25.28
C ILE A 271 16.02 1.91 -25.97
N SER A 272 16.85 2.94 -25.87
CA SER A 272 18.18 2.97 -26.50
C SER A 272 19.16 3.88 -25.75
N GLY A 273 20.46 3.79 -26.08
CA GLY A 273 21.49 4.70 -25.59
C GLY A 273 21.94 4.48 -24.14
N VAL A 274 21.41 3.45 -23.47
CA VAL A 274 21.75 3.09 -22.08
C VAL A 274 23.25 2.82 -21.95
N ARG A 275 23.87 3.37 -20.91
CA ARG A 275 25.26 3.10 -20.54
C ARG A 275 25.36 2.34 -19.22
N GLY A 276 26.37 1.48 -19.14
CA GLY A 276 26.72 0.73 -17.93
C GLY A 276 28.06 1.16 -17.35
N GLU A 277 28.08 1.33 -16.04
CA GLU A 277 29.29 1.38 -15.22
C GLU A 277 29.48 0.03 -14.52
N ALA A 278 30.67 -0.25 -13.99
CA ALA A 278 30.92 -1.49 -13.25
C ALA A 278 29.90 -1.68 -12.09
N PRO A 279 29.51 -2.94 -11.79
CA PRO A 279 28.68 -3.22 -10.61
C PRO A 279 29.35 -2.77 -9.30
N PRO A 280 28.55 -2.49 -8.24
CA PRO A 280 29.06 -2.00 -6.97
C PRO A 280 29.90 -3.05 -6.21
N ALA A 281 30.83 -2.58 -5.38
CA ALA A 281 31.67 -3.43 -4.51
C ALA A 281 30.86 -4.24 -3.47
N ALA A 282 29.61 -3.85 -3.23
CA ALA A 282 28.76 -4.36 -2.19
C ALA A 282 27.34 -4.65 -2.72
N LEU A 283 26.73 -5.70 -2.18
CA LEU A 283 25.37 -6.12 -2.50
C LEU A 283 24.39 -5.66 -1.43
N LYS A 284 23.18 -5.28 -1.85
CA LYS A 284 22.03 -5.08 -0.96
C LYS A 284 21.70 -6.42 -0.28
N VAL A 285 21.49 -6.38 1.04
CA VAL A 285 20.92 -7.50 1.82
C VAL A 285 19.63 -7.01 2.44
N GLY A 286 18.53 -7.74 2.19
CA GLY A 286 17.25 -7.51 2.83
C GLY A 286 17.11 -8.35 4.09
N VAL A 287 16.94 -7.72 5.25
CA VAL A 287 16.81 -8.39 6.55
C VAL A 287 15.41 -8.16 7.11
N SER A 288 14.66 -9.24 7.27
CA SER A 288 13.30 -9.22 7.85
C SER A 288 13.34 -9.69 9.30
N ARG A 289 12.65 -8.98 10.18
CA ARG A 289 12.49 -9.30 11.62
C ARG A 289 11.02 -9.29 12.02
N VAL A 290 10.68 -9.98 13.09
CA VAL A 290 9.39 -9.78 13.78
C VAL A 290 9.57 -8.57 14.70
N GLY A 291 8.82 -7.50 14.46
CA GLY A 291 8.90 -6.25 15.25
C GLY A 291 8.13 -6.26 16.56
N GLY A 292 7.54 -7.40 16.94
CA GLY A 292 6.54 -7.48 18.00
C GLY A 292 5.12 -7.37 17.46
N TRP A 293 4.23 -6.77 18.25
CA TRP A 293 2.79 -6.73 17.99
C TRP A 293 2.31 -5.30 17.79
N ARG A 294 1.28 -5.14 16.96
CA ARG A 294 0.57 -3.88 16.73
C ARG A 294 -0.93 -4.06 16.92
N ASN A 295 -1.61 -2.98 17.26
CA ASN A 295 -3.06 -2.89 17.11
C ASN A 295 -3.47 -1.49 16.65
N GLU A 296 -4.65 -1.39 16.06
CA GLU A 296 -5.21 -0.15 15.54
C GLU A 296 -6.65 0.04 16.05
N VAL A 297 -6.95 1.25 16.50
CA VAL A 297 -8.30 1.68 16.87
C VAL A 297 -8.64 2.93 16.07
N VAL A 298 -9.84 2.95 15.48
CA VAL A 298 -10.32 4.03 14.63
C VAL A 298 -11.59 4.62 15.25
N PHE A 299 -11.47 5.83 15.80
CA PHE A 299 -12.59 6.57 16.37
C PHE A 299 -13.15 7.52 15.31
N VAL A 300 -14.47 7.51 15.12
CA VAL A 300 -15.16 8.47 14.26
C VAL A 300 -15.60 9.66 15.09
N LEU A 301 -15.18 10.86 14.71
CA LEU A 301 -15.50 12.12 15.38
C LEU A 301 -16.44 12.92 14.48
N THR A 302 -17.74 12.88 14.74
CA THR A 302 -18.74 13.55 13.90
C THR A 302 -19.08 14.94 14.40
N GLY A 303 -19.22 15.90 13.49
CA GLY A 303 -19.79 17.22 13.72
C GLY A 303 -18.84 18.23 14.37
N LEU A 304 -19.33 18.95 15.39
CA LEU A 304 -18.59 20.04 16.02
C LEU A 304 -17.44 19.54 16.91
N ASP A 305 -16.55 20.45 17.31
CA ASP A 305 -15.56 20.25 18.38
C ASP A 305 -14.56 19.10 18.15
N ILE A 306 -14.28 18.74 16.89
CA ILE A 306 -13.41 17.62 16.47
C ILE A 306 -12.10 17.53 17.27
N ASP A 307 -11.37 18.64 17.38
CA ASP A 307 -10.07 18.66 18.06
C ASP A 307 -10.21 18.46 19.58
N ALA A 308 -11.29 18.95 20.18
CA ALA A 308 -11.61 18.74 21.60
C ALA A 308 -12.08 17.30 21.87
N LYS A 309 -12.89 16.72 20.98
CA LYS A 309 -13.25 15.28 21.01
C LYS A 309 -12.00 14.41 20.91
N ALA A 310 -11.08 14.75 20.02
CA ALA A 310 -9.80 14.05 19.88
C ALA A 310 -8.90 14.19 21.13
N ALA A 311 -8.85 15.38 21.74
CA ALA A 311 -8.13 15.60 22.99
C ALA A 311 -8.72 14.78 24.16
N LEU A 312 -10.05 14.71 24.25
CA LEU A 312 -10.75 13.90 25.26
C LEU A 312 -10.41 12.41 25.16
N VAL A 313 -10.49 11.82 23.96
CA VAL A 313 -10.14 10.40 23.74
C VAL A 313 -8.68 10.12 24.11
N ARG A 314 -7.75 11.01 23.73
CA ARG A 314 -6.33 10.90 24.09
C ARG A 314 -6.12 10.95 25.60
N ALA A 315 -6.80 11.85 26.30
CA ALA A 315 -6.73 11.97 27.75
C ALA A 315 -7.31 10.73 28.46
N GLN A 316 -8.45 10.22 27.99
CA GLN A 316 -9.10 9.03 28.57
C GLN A 316 -8.27 7.75 28.38
N LEU A 317 -7.55 7.61 27.26
CA LEU A 317 -6.67 6.44 27.03
C LEU A 317 -5.25 6.59 27.57
N ALA A 318 -4.86 7.75 28.10
CA ALA A 318 -3.51 7.99 28.60
C ALA A 318 -3.08 7.00 29.70
N GLY A 319 -4.02 6.47 30.48
CA GLY A 319 -3.76 5.41 31.46
C GLY A 319 -3.39 4.07 30.82
N ALA A 320 -4.21 3.60 29.87
CA ALA A 320 -4.00 2.34 29.15
C ALA A 320 -2.76 2.37 28.23
N LEU A 321 -2.36 3.56 27.79
CA LEU A 321 -1.22 3.79 26.90
C LEU A 321 0.09 4.16 27.63
N ARG A 322 0.14 4.07 28.96
CA ARG A 322 1.34 4.47 29.73
C ARG A 322 2.52 3.51 29.56
N GLU A 323 2.24 2.21 29.52
CA GLU A 323 3.25 1.14 29.60
C GLU A 323 3.49 0.43 28.25
N VAL A 324 3.10 1.05 27.13
CA VAL A 324 3.29 0.51 25.77
C VAL A 324 4.49 1.16 25.08
N GLU A 325 5.27 0.37 24.33
CA GLU A 325 6.50 0.84 23.68
C GLU A 325 6.29 2.02 22.71
N SER A 326 5.25 1.98 21.86
CA SER A 326 5.05 2.98 20.81
C SER A 326 3.58 3.32 20.60
N VAL A 327 3.27 4.62 20.62
CA VAL A 327 1.94 5.18 20.36
C VAL A 327 2.02 6.19 19.23
N ARG A 328 1.16 6.05 18.21
CA ARG A 328 0.99 7.05 17.14
C ARG A 328 -0.48 7.41 16.99
N TRP A 329 -0.77 8.69 17.19
CA TRP A 329 -2.06 9.29 16.88
C TRP A 329 -2.02 10.00 15.53
N THR A 330 -3.05 9.82 14.71
CA THR A 330 -3.28 10.59 13.47
C THR A 330 -4.72 11.07 13.47
N LEU A 331 -4.95 12.38 13.34
CA LEU A 331 -6.27 12.95 13.09
C LEU A 331 -6.35 13.30 11.61
N ALA A 332 -7.21 12.63 10.87
CA ALA A 332 -7.53 12.97 9.48
C ALA A 332 -8.78 13.85 9.46
N ARG A 333 -8.64 15.08 8.99
CA ARG A 333 -9.74 16.03 8.80
C ARG A 333 -10.44 15.74 7.47
N THR A 334 -11.34 14.78 7.51
CA THR A 334 -12.30 14.44 6.44
C THR A 334 -13.64 15.16 6.64
N ASP A 335 -13.78 15.91 7.74
CA ASP A 335 -14.94 16.72 8.07
C ASP A 335 -15.03 17.98 7.21
N HIS A 336 -16.22 18.27 6.70
CA HIS A 336 -16.57 19.45 5.95
C HIS A 336 -17.62 20.30 6.70
N ALA A 337 -17.49 21.64 6.60
CA ALA A 337 -18.47 22.55 7.18
C ALA A 337 -19.82 22.43 6.45
N ASP A 338 -20.91 22.34 7.22
CA ASP A 338 -22.29 22.17 6.73
C ASP A 338 -22.51 20.95 5.80
N ALA A 339 -21.75 19.87 6.04
CA ALA A 339 -21.73 18.64 5.24
C ALA A 339 -23.11 18.03 4.95
N GLY A 340 -23.30 17.57 3.71
CA GLY A 340 -24.54 17.00 3.19
C GLY A 340 -24.80 15.55 3.60
N THR A 341 -23.80 14.87 4.18
CA THR A 341 -23.88 13.50 4.71
C THR A 341 -23.24 13.38 6.09
N GLU A 342 -23.59 12.33 6.84
CA GLU A 342 -23.02 12.02 8.15
C GLU A 342 -21.51 11.69 8.08
N GLU A 343 -21.08 11.05 7.00
CA GLU A 343 -19.67 10.68 6.76
C GLU A 343 -18.82 11.92 6.41
N GLU A 344 -19.29 12.80 5.52
CA GLU A 344 -18.62 14.09 5.24
C GLU A 344 -18.66 15.05 6.44
N ALA A 345 -19.55 14.84 7.40
CA ALA A 345 -19.55 15.56 8.67
C ALA A 345 -18.53 14.99 9.69
N SER A 346 -17.76 13.96 9.33
CA SER A 346 -16.96 13.17 10.27
C SER A 346 -15.47 13.21 9.97
N ALA A 347 -14.67 13.40 11.03
CA ALA A 347 -13.22 13.24 11.04
C ALA A 347 -12.82 11.88 11.61
N VAL A 348 -11.63 11.38 11.24
CA VAL A 348 -11.14 10.08 11.70
C VAL A 348 -9.92 10.26 12.61
N LEU A 349 -10.04 9.84 13.87
CA LEU A 349 -8.93 9.74 14.81
C LEU A 349 -8.42 8.30 14.89
N ARG A 350 -7.23 8.06 14.35
CA ARG A 350 -6.58 6.75 14.32
C ARG A 350 -5.50 6.66 15.39
N LEU A 351 -5.60 5.62 16.21
CA LEU A 351 -4.62 5.20 17.21
C LEU A 351 -3.92 3.94 16.70
N VAL A 352 -2.60 4.00 16.50
CA VAL A 352 -1.76 2.82 16.24
C VAL A 352 -0.83 2.63 17.41
N VAL A 353 -0.88 1.46 18.05
CA VAL A 353 -0.01 1.10 19.17
C VAL A 353 0.87 -0.08 18.76
N ARG A 354 2.12 -0.11 19.23
CA ARG A 354 3.03 -1.26 19.12
C ARG A 354 3.68 -1.55 20.45
N ASP A 355 3.93 -2.84 20.70
CA ASP A 355 4.63 -3.34 21.88
C ASP A 355 5.20 -4.76 21.61
N PRO A 356 6.27 -5.21 22.29
CA PRO A 356 6.74 -6.59 22.20
C PRO A 356 5.74 -7.61 22.80
N SER A 357 4.87 -7.19 23.72
CA SER A 357 3.82 -8.02 24.32
C SER A 357 2.51 -7.96 23.53
N PRO A 358 1.94 -9.12 23.12
CA PRO A 358 0.61 -9.17 22.52
C PRO A 358 -0.50 -8.73 23.48
N ASP A 359 -0.29 -8.90 24.79
CA ASP A 359 -1.33 -8.65 25.80
C ASP A 359 -1.56 -7.16 26.01
N ARG A 360 -0.48 -6.36 25.98
CA ARG A 360 -0.53 -4.90 26.16
C ARG A 360 -1.26 -4.18 25.03
N VAL A 361 -1.03 -4.58 23.77
CA VAL A 361 -1.75 -4.05 22.60
C VAL A 361 -2.99 -4.85 22.21
N GLY A 362 -3.24 -5.98 22.88
CA GLY A 362 -4.39 -6.84 22.67
C GLY A 362 -5.61 -6.38 23.45
N ARG A 363 -6.20 -7.31 24.22
CA ARG A 363 -7.47 -7.09 24.91
C ARG A 363 -7.45 -5.91 25.90
N ALA A 364 -6.32 -5.64 26.54
CA ALA A 364 -6.21 -4.52 27.48
C ALA A 364 -6.50 -3.17 26.78
N LEU A 365 -5.85 -2.94 25.64
CA LEU A 365 -6.06 -1.76 24.81
C LEU A 365 -7.47 -1.70 24.21
N THR A 366 -7.96 -2.82 23.65
CA THR A 366 -9.26 -2.80 22.97
C THR A 366 -10.44 -2.68 23.93
N SER A 367 -10.38 -3.29 25.12
CA SER A 367 -11.38 -3.07 26.17
C SER A 367 -11.37 -1.62 26.64
N ALA A 368 -10.20 -1.03 26.94
CA ALA A 368 -10.11 0.38 27.34
C ALA A 368 -10.69 1.34 26.27
N ALA A 369 -10.48 1.05 24.99
CA ALA A 369 -11.06 1.83 23.89
C ALA A 369 -12.58 1.65 23.73
N VAL A 370 -13.11 0.44 23.95
CA VAL A 370 -14.56 0.15 23.84
C VAL A 370 -15.33 0.65 25.07
N GLU A 371 -14.72 0.67 26.25
CA GLU A 371 -15.32 1.24 27.47
C GLU A 371 -15.66 2.74 27.33
N LEU A 372 -14.97 3.46 26.43
CA LEU A 372 -15.27 4.85 26.09
C LEU A 372 -16.65 5.03 25.42
N ALA A 373 -17.23 3.97 24.83
CA ALA A 373 -18.39 4.07 23.95
C ALA A 373 -19.69 4.60 24.58
N LEU A 374 -19.74 4.70 25.91
CA LEU A 374 -20.85 5.27 26.69
C LEU A 374 -20.41 6.40 27.63
N GLY A 375 -19.12 6.72 27.71
CA GLY A 375 -18.52 7.65 28.69
C GLY A 375 -17.55 8.67 28.09
N SER A 376 -17.58 8.88 26.78
CA SER A 376 -16.68 9.76 26.04
C SER A 376 -17.45 10.84 25.25
N TYR A 377 -16.92 11.26 24.11
CA TYR A 377 -17.49 12.31 23.28
C TYR A 377 -18.89 11.96 22.74
N PRO A 378 -19.76 12.98 22.49
CA PRO A 378 -21.06 12.74 21.88
C PRO A 378 -20.90 12.23 20.45
N GLY A 379 -21.74 11.28 20.04
CA GLY A 379 -21.63 10.63 18.75
C GLY A 379 -20.61 9.48 18.66
N PHE A 380 -20.07 8.98 19.78
CA PHE A 380 -19.09 7.88 19.77
C PHE A 380 -19.60 6.66 18.98
N HIS A 381 -18.91 6.38 17.88
CA HIS A 381 -18.93 5.12 17.17
C HIS A 381 -17.55 4.87 16.52
N VAL A 382 -17.36 3.65 16.02
CA VAL A 382 -16.13 3.16 15.38
C VAL A 382 -16.49 2.52 14.05
N THR A 383 -15.60 2.61 13.06
CA THR A 383 -15.83 2.01 11.73
C THR A 383 -15.87 0.47 11.77
N ALA A 384 -15.18 -0.14 12.74
CA ALA A 384 -15.27 -1.55 13.07
C ALA A 384 -14.89 -1.77 14.55
N PRO A 385 -15.38 -2.85 15.20
CA PRO A 385 -14.88 -3.28 16.50
C PRO A 385 -13.35 -3.52 16.46
N PRO A 386 -12.57 -3.06 17.45
CA PRO A 386 -11.12 -3.24 17.44
C PRO A 386 -10.71 -4.72 17.41
N GLY A 387 -9.77 -5.06 16.51
CA GLY A 387 -9.29 -6.42 16.31
C GLY A 387 -8.32 -6.91 17.40
N PRO A 388 -7.95 -8.20 17.40
CA PRO A 388 -6.88 -8.72 18.23
C PRO A 388 -5.51 -8.20 17.75
N ALA A 389 -4.54 -8.17 18.66
CA ALA A 389 -3.15 -7.82 18.36
C ALA A 389 -2.60 -8.62 17.17
N GLN A 390 -1.93 -7.92 16.24
CA GLN A 390 -1.34 -8.51 15.04
C GLN A 390 0.19 -8.45 15.10
N PRO A 391 0.92 -9.54 14.78
CA PRO A 391 2.36 -9.46 14.64
C PRO A 391 2.70 -8.63 13.40
N TYR A 392 3.75 -7.80 13.47
CA TYR A 392 4.22 -7.02 12.31
C TYR A 392 5.68 -7.33 11.98
N GLY A 393 6.02 -7.22 10.70
CA GLY A 393 7.39 -7.32 10.23
C GLY A 393 8.09 -5.97 10.25
N VAL A 394 9.39 -6.00 10.49
CA VAL A 394 10.31 -4.89 10.22
C VAL A 394 11.28 -5.35 9.14
N PHE A 395 11.37 -4.58 8.06
CA PHE A 395 12.39 -4.77 7.03
C PHE A 395 13.48 -3.71 7.20
N ALA A 396 14.73 -4.12 7.07
CA ALA A 396 15.88 -3.23 6.97
C ALA A 396 16.78 -3.70 5.82
N SER A 397 17.40 -2.77 5.11
CA SER A 397 18.47 -3.08 4.17
C SER A 397 19.84 -2.82 4.79
N ALA A 398 20.82 -3.61 4.36
CA ALA A 398 22.24 -3.41 4.64
C ALA A 398 23.05 -3.59 3.35
N LEU A 399 24.32 -3.20 3.37
CA LEU A 399 25.29 -3.49 2.32
C LEU A 399 26.35 -4.45 2.86
N VAL A 400 26.69 -5.48 2.09
CA VAL A 400 27.78 -6.43 2.40
C VAL A 400 28.75 -6.52 1.21
N PRO A 401 30.06 -6.75 1.42
CA PRO A 401 31.00 -6.90 0.31
C PRO A 401 30.58 -8.02 -0.65
N ALA A 402 30.54 -7.76 -1.96
CA ALA A 402 30.03 -8.71 -2.94
C ALA A 402 30.82 -10.05 -2.92
N GLY A 403 32.14 -10.00 -2.73
CA GLY A 403 32.98 -11.18 -2.57
C GLY A 403 32.79 -11.98 -1.27
N SER A 404 31.94 -11.53 -0.34
CA SER A 404 31.56 -12.28 0.86
C SER A 404 30.25 -13.08 0.71
N VAL A 405 29.50 -12.84 -0.38
CA VAL A 405 28.22 -13.48 -0.65
C VAL A 405 28.46 -14.70 -1.56
N PRO A 406 28.08 -15.92 -1.16
CA PRO A 406 28.10 -17.07 -2.05
C PRO A 406 27.16 -16.85 -3.24
N HIS A 407 27.52 -17.36 -4.41
CA HIS A 407 26.62 -17.39 -5.57
C HIS A 407 26.93 -18.66 -6.36
N ALA A 408 25.94 -19.54 -6.50
CA ALA A 408 26.07 -20.79 -7.21
C ALA A 408 24.85 -21.09 -8.08
N ALA A 409 25.11 -21.59 -9.29
CA ALA A 409 24.12 -22.27 -10.11
C ALA A 409 24.17 -23.78 -9.81
N VAL A 410 23.03 -24.39 -9.53
CA VAL A 410 22.87 -25.82 -9.27
C VAL A 410 22.07 -26.42 -10.43
N LEU A 411 22.69 -27.36 -11.13
CA LEU A 411 22.16 -27.96 -12.35
C LEU A 411 21.18 -29.11 -12.03
N GLU A 412 20.49 -29.62 -13.05
CA GLU A 412 19.53 -30.75 -12.93
C GLU A 412 20.18 -32.01 -12.34
N ASP A 413 21.44 -32.28 -12.65
CA ASP A 413 22.23 -33.40 -12.13
C ASP A 413 22.80 -33.16 -10.71
N GLY A 414 22.54 -31.98 -10.12
CA GLY A 414 23.09 -31.56 -8.84
C GLY A 414 24.50 -30.95 -8.89
N THR A 415 25.12 -30.85 -10.07
CA THR A 415 26.41 -30.17 -10.25
C THR A 415 26.30 -28.70 -9.82
N ARG A 416 27.26 -28.23 -9.04
CA ARG A 416 27.31 -26.85 -8.52
C ARG A 416 28.39 -26.05 -9.25
N LEU A 417 27.99 -25.00 -9.95
CA LEU A 417 28.88 -24.05 -10.61
C LEU A 417 28.95 -22.77 -9.77
N THR A 418 30.13 -22.44 -9.25
CA THR A 418 30.36 -21.19 -8.51
C THR A 418 30.42 -20.01 -9.48
N VAL A 419 29.67 -18.95 -9.17
CA VAL A 419 29.71 -17.68 -9.90
C VAL A 419 30.72 -16.75 -9.19
N PRO A 420 31.73 -16.20 -9.90
CA PRO A 420 32.71 -15.32 -9.29
C PRO A 420 32.10 -13.93 -8.97
N PRO A 421 32.56 -13.25 -7.91
CA PRO A 421 32.13 -11.89 -7.59
C PRO A 421 32.69 -10.86 -8.59
N PRO A 422 32.04 -9.68 -8.73
CA PRO A 422 32.55 -8.60 -9.56
C PRO A 422 33.86 -7.97 -9.04
N PRO A 423 34.68 -7.34 -9.92
CA PRO A 423 35.88 -6.60 -9.55
C PRO A 423 35.58 -5.24 -8.87
N ASP A 424 36.54 -4.73 -8.09
CA ASP A 424 36.37 -3.58 -7.17
C ASP A 424 36.30 -2.20 -7.88
N PRO A 425 35.19 -1.43 -7.74
CA PRO A 425 34.94 -0.16 -8.44
C PRO A 425 35.50 1.12 -7.77
N ALA A 426 36.62 1.06 -7.04
CA ALA A 426 37.19 2.19 -6.26
C ALA A 426 37.71 3.43 -7.06
N GLN A 427 37.21 3.68 -8.29
CA GLN A 427 37.63 4.78 -9.16
C GLN A 427 36.45 5.47 -9.90
N THR A 428 35.67 6.31 -9.21
CA THR A 428 35.15 7.62 -9.72
C THR A 428 34.16 8.25 -8.71
N GLY A 429 34.39 9.50 -8.33
CA GLY A 429 33.46 10.28 -7.50
C GLY A 429 32.43 11.07 -8.32
N GLY A 430 31.32 11.47 -7.69
CA GLY A 430 30.31 12.36 -8.28
C GLY A 430 29.79 13.39 -7.26
N PRO A 431 29.45 14.63 -7.67
CA PRO A 431 28.95 15.69 -6.78
C PRO A 431 27.42 15.75 -6.66
N GLU A 432 26.94 16.48 -5.64
CA GLU A 432 25.53 16.65 -5.23
C GLU A 432 24.70 17.62 -6.11
N PRO A 433 23.35 17.55 -6.07
CA PRO A 433 22.44 18.42 -6.81
C PRO A 433 21.99 19.69 -6.05
N GLU A 434 21.66 20.75 -6.80
CA GLU A 434 21.21 22.06 -6.28
C GLU A 434 19.67 22.18 -6.19
N ARG A 435 19.17 23.16 -5.41
CA ARG A 435 17.81 23.20 -4.83
C ARG A 435 16.88 24.23 -5.51
N ALA A 436 15.59 23.91 -5.63
CA ALA A 436 14.57 24.78 -6.25
C ALA A 436 13.92 25.81 -5.28
N PRO A 437 13.37 26.95 -5.78
CA PRO A 437 12.80 28.04 -4.97
C PRO A 437 11.28 27.97 -4.72
N THR A 438 10.77 28.85 -3.84
CA THR A 438 9.42 28.85 -3.21
C THR A 438 8.53 30.01 -3.70
N PRO A 439 7.18 29.87 -3.76
CA PRO A 439 6.26 30.92 -4.27
C PRO A 439 5.72 31.89 -3.20
N ALA A 440 4.97 32.93 -3.64
CA ALA A 440 4.42 34.04 -2.83
C ALA A 440 2.86 34.04 -2.75
N PRO A 441 2.22 34.75 -1.79
CA PRO A 441 0.82 34.53 -1.39
C PRO A 441 -0.22 35.58 -1.83
N GLU A 442 -1.51 35.25 -1.68
CA GLU A 442 -2.69 36.11 -1.92
C GLU A 442 -3.21 36.84 -0.65
N PRO A 443 -3.93 37.99 -0.79
CA PRO A 443 -4.63 38.68 0.30
C PRO A 443 -6.19 38.62 0.24
N ALA A 444 -6.86 38.98 1.35
CA ALA A 444 -8.27 38.66 1.64
C ALA A 444 -9.30 39.83 1.58
N ALA A 445 -10.59 39.49 1.70
CA ALA A 445 -11.77 40.38 1.72
C ALA A 445 -12.06 41.05 3.09
N PRO A 446 -12.93 42.09 3.17
CA PRO A 446 -14.06 42.09 4.13
C PRO A 446 -15.32 42.89 3.62
N PRO A 447 -16.14 43.61 4.45
CA PRO A 447 -17.46 43.19 5.00
C PRO A 447 -18.65 44.13 4.55
N ALA A 448 -19.86 44.27 5.13
CA ALA A 448 -20.44 43.83 6.42
C ALA A 448 -22.00 43.77 6.45
N VAL A 449 -22.53 42.90 7.33
CA VAL A 449 -23.70 42.97 8.25
C VAL A 449 -24.81 44.04 8.07
N THR A 450 -26.08 43.59 8.16
CA THR A 450 -27.18 44.28 8.85
C THR A 450 -27.79 43.37 9.94
N ALA A 451 -28.57 43.93 10.87
CA ALA A 451 -28.81 43.36 12.21
C ALA A 451 -29.26 41.87 12.18
N PRO A 452 -28.55 40.95 12.88
CA PRO A 452 -28.20 39.71 12.21
C PRO A 452 -28.85 38.47 12.82
N THR A 453 -29.49 37.66 11.98
CA THR A 453 -29.20 36.23 12.09
C THR A 453 -27.78 36.00 11.59
N VAL A 454 -27.07 35.10 12.26
CA VAL A 454 -25.77 34.61 11.80
C VAL A 454 -26.00 33.19 11.31
N ARG A 455 -25.53 32.90 10.10
CA ARG A 455 -25.44 31.53 9.61
C ARG A 455 -24.43 30.77 10.46
N ALA A 456 -24.92 29.93 11.38
CA ALA A 456 -24.11 29.27 12.38
C ALA A 456 -24.58 27.82 12.57
N PRO A 457 -23.71 26.91 13.05
CA PRO A 457 -24.13 25.57 13.40
C PRO A 457 -25.28 25.58 14.43
N LEU A 458 -26.31 24.77 14.21
CA LEU A 458 -27.41 24.58 15.18
C LEU A 458 -26.88 24.23 16.58
N GLY A 459 -25.78 23.48 16.63
CA GLY A 459 -25.09 23.06 17.84
C GLY A 459 -24.42 24.17 18.66
N ALA A 460 -24.36 25.40 18.15
CA ALA A 460 -23.92 26.57 18.90
C ALA A 460 -24.97 27.07 19.92
N VAL A 461 -26.23 26.64 19.78
CA VAL A 461 -27.34 26.97 20.69
C VAL A 461 -28.03 25.71 21.23
N ALA A 462 -28.10 24.64 20.43
CA ALA A 462 -28.79 23.41 20.78
C ALA A 462 -27.85 22.26 21.17
N GLY A 463 -28.19 21.55 22.25
CA GLY A 463 -27.69 20.21 22.51
C GLY A 463 -28.50 19.17 21.73
N ALA A 464 -27.88 18.04 21.41
CA ALA A 464 -28.55 16.93 20.74
C ALA A 464 -28.00 15.58 21.20
N ARG A 465 -28.82 14.54 21.05
CA ARG A 465 -28.43 13.14 21.29
C ARG A 465 -29.30 12.23 20.45
N SER A 466 -28.69 11.24 19.81
CA SER A 466 -29.39 10.25 19.00
C SER A 466 -28.99 8.82 19.37
N GLY A 467 -29.72 7.85 18.81
CA GLY A 467 -29.47 6.43 18.97
C GLY A 467 -30.53 5.57 18.30
N ASP A 468 -30.28 4.26 18.27
CA ASP A 468 -31.12 3.28 17.59
C ASP A 468 -32.41 2.91 18.35
N LYS A 469 -33.37 2.45 17.54
CA LYS A 469 -34.65 1.83 17.92
C LYS A 469 -34.94 0.67 16.96
N GLY A 470 -34.03 -0.30 16.88
CA GLY A 470 -34.10 -1.37 15.90
C GLY A 470 -33.68 -0.86 14.52
N GLY A 471 -34.57 -0.92 13.53
CA GLY A 471 -34.37 -0.32 12.20
C GLY A 471 -34.57 1.21 12.16
N ASP A 472 -35.08 1.80 13.23
CA ASP A 472 -35.38 3.23 13.35
C ASP A 472 -34.27 3.95 14.15
N ALA A 473 -34.20 5.28 14.03
CA ALA A 473 -33.39 6.12 14.91
C ALA A 473 -34.23 7.18 15.61
N ASN A 474 -33.83 7.58 16.82
CA ASN A 474 -34.34 8.77 17.47
C ASN A 474 -33.27 9.87 17.52
N VAL A 475 -33.67 11.13 17.37
CA VAL A 475 -32.81 12.32 17.50
C VAL A 475 -33.50 13.33 18.41
N GLY A 476 -33.05 13.44 19.66
CA GLY A 476 -33.48 14.46 20.60
C GLY A 476 -32.63 15.73 20.47
N VAL A 477 -33.26 16.90 20.49
CA VAL A 477 -32.64 18.22 20.39
C VAL A 477 -33.23 19.12 21.48
N TRP A 478 -32.41 19.83 22.25
CA TRP A 478 -32.84 20.71 23.34
C TRP A 478 -32.04 22.00 23.39
N VAL A 479 -32.58 23.01 24.08
CA VAL A 479 -31.98 24.35 24.22
C VAL A 479 -32.18 24.90 25.62
N GLU A 480 -31.29 25.79 26.04
CA GLU A 480 -31.39 26.49 27.32
C GLU A 480 -32.11 27.83 27.19
N GLY A 481 -33.02 28.12 28.11
CA GLY A 481 -33.79 29.37 28.14
C GLY A 481 -35.03 29.39 27.24
N GLU A 482 -35.95 30.30 27.55
CA GLU A 482 -37.27 30.37 26.90
C GLU A 482 -37.20 30.96 25.49
N GLU A 483 -36.33 31.93 25.26
CA GLU A 483 -36.15 32.55 23.93
C GLU A 483 -35.58 31.57 22.91
N ALA A 484 -34.60 30.76 23.32
CA ALA A 484 -34.03 29.71 22.48
C ALA A 484 -35.06 28.60 22.20
N TRP A 485 -35.90 28.24 23.19
CA TRP A 485 -37.01 27.29 22.98
C TRP A 485 -38.01 27.78 21.93
N GLN A 486 -38.46 29.04 22.04
CA GLN A 486 -39.38 29.63 21.06
C GLN A 486 -38.76 29.73 19.66
N TRP A 487 -37.44 29.92 19.54
CA TRP A 487 -36.73 29.83 18.27
C TRP A 487 -36.70 28.38 17.75
N LEU A 488 -36.14 27.44 18.51
CA LEU A 488 -36.01 26.03 18.11
C LEU A 488 -37.35 25.41 17.68
N HIS A 489 -38.41 25.64 18.45
CA HIS A 489 -39.76 25.12 18.19
C HIS A 489 -40.32 25.57 16.82
N ARG A 490 -40.03 26.82 16.42
CA ARG A 490 -40.45 27.37 15.13
C ARG A 490 -39.51 26.98 13.98
N THR A 491 -38.21 26.93 14.24
CA THR A 491 -37.18 26.72 13.21
C THR A 491 -37.02 25.26 12.81
N LEU A 492 -37.06 24.32 13.76
CA LEU A 492 -36.79 22.91 13.48
C LEU A 492 -38.10 22.13 13.25
N THR A 493 -38.70 22.30 12.08
CA THR A 493 -39.84 21.49 11.60
C THR A 493 -39.40 20.12 11.07
N VAL A 494 -40.35 19.28 10.66
CA VAL A 494 -40.02 17.98 10.02
C VAL A 494 -39.35 18.20 8.66
N GLU A 495 -39.77 19.23 7.94
CA GLU A 495 -39.24 19.65 6.64
C GLU A 495 -37.81 20.18 6.83
N ALA A 496 -37.60 21.12 7.76
CA ALA A 496 -36.27 21.62 8.08
C ALA A 496 -35.33 20.51 8.57
N PHE A 497 -35.82 19.56 9.37
CA PHE A 497 -35.03 18.39 9.79
C PHE A 497 -34.59 17.52 8.59
N ARG A 498 -35.46 17.32 7.58
CA ARG A 498 -35.12 16.60 6.34
C ARG A 498 -34.19 17.37 5.40
N GLU A 499 -34.24 18.70 5.41
CA GLU A 499 -33.29 19.54 4.69
C GLU A 499 -31.90 19.51 5.35
N LEU A 500 -31.86 19.53 6.69
CA LEU A 500 -30.62 19.46 7.47
C LEU A 500 -30.02 18.05 7.47
N LEU A 501 -30.83 16.99 7.38
CA LEU A 501 -30.35 15.61 7.24
C LEU A 501 -30.88 15.01 5.92
N PRO A 502 -30.24 15.29 4.76
CA PRO A 502 -30.70 14.83 3.44
C PRO A 502 -30.96 13.32 3.34
N GLU A 503 -30.18 12.52 4.06
CA GLU A 503 -30.33 11.07 4.15
C GLU A 503 -31.67 10.61 4.78
N THR A 504 -32.45 11.55 5.35
CA THR A 504 -33.80 11.31 5.90
C THR A 504 -34.94 11.71 4.95
N GLN A 505 -34.65 12.34 3.79
CA GLN A 505 -35.66 12.96 2.91
C GLN A 505 -36.75 11.98 2.44
N ALA A 506 -36.36 10.76 2.06
CA ALA A 506 -37.27 9.71 1.60
C ALA A 506 -37.95 8.92 2.73
N LEU A 507 -37.57 9.16 3.99
CA LEU A 507 -37.99 8.37 5.14
C LEU A 507 -39.14 9.04 5.91
N ALA A 508 -39.95 8.25 6.60
CA ALA A 508 -40.96 8.79 7.50
C ALA A 508 -40.29 9.41 8.74
N VAL A 509 -40.53 10.70 8.97
CA VAL A 509 -39.99 11.45 10.10
C VAL A 509 -41.15 11.97 10.95
N THR A 510 -41.19 11.61 12.23
CA THR A 510 -42.19 12.06 13.19
C THR A 510 -41.54 12.99 14.21
N ARG A 511 -42.05 14.23 14.35
CA ARG A 511 -41.63 15.20 15.37
C ARG A 511 -42.53 15.10 16.61
N HIS A 512 -41.92 15.02 17.79
CA HIS A 512 -42.57 15.03 19.10
C HIS A 512 -42.12 16.25 19.88
N GLU A 513 -43.06 16.99 20.47
CA GLU A 513 -42.78 18.23 21.20
C GLU A 513 -42.75 18.00 22.71
N LEU A 514 -41.70 18.49 23.38
CA LEU A 514 -41.48 18.29 24.82
C LEU A 514 -41.26 19.66 25.50
N PRO A 515 -42.28 20.55 25.55
CA PRO A 515 -42.13 21.94 25.99
C PRO A 515 -41.59 22.08 27.41
N ASN A 516 -42.00 21.19 28.34
CA ASN A 516 -41.50 21.18 29.72
C ASN A 516 -40.00 20.83 29.83
N LEU A 517 -39.41 20.27 28.77
CA LEU A 517 -37.98 19.98 28.65
C LEU A 517 -37.27 20.94 27.69
N ARG A 518 -37.99 21.89 27.09
CA ARG A 518 -37.51 22.77 25.99
C ARG A 518 -36.84 21.97 24.86
N ALA A 519 -37.45 20.84 24.52
CA ALA A 519 -36.88 19.87 23.60
C ALA A 519 -37.86 19.43 22.50
N LEU A 520 -37.28 18.99 21.38
CA LEU A 520 -37.94 18.27 20.30
C LEU A 520 -37.29 16.89 20.20
N ASN A 521 -38.07 15.86 19.89
CA ASN A 521 -37.54 14.53 19.56
C ASN A 521 -38.09 14.10 18.21
N PHE A 522 -37.20 13.64 17.33
CA PHE A 522 -37.53 13.14 16.00
C PHE A 522 -37.36 11.63 15.98
N THR A 523 -38.30 10.91 15.39
CA THR A 523 -38.16 9.48 15.07
C THR A 523 -38.08 9.35 13.56
N VAL A 524 -37.03 8.71 13.05
CA VAL A 524 -36.81 8.44 11.63
C VAL A 524 -36.96 6.94 11.38
N THR A 525 -38.01 6.55 10.68
CA THR A 525 -38.33 5.13 10.47
C THR A 525 -37.55 4.53 9.32
N GLY A 526 -36.98 3.34 9.55
CA GLY A 526 -36.23 2.56 8.56
C GLY A 526 -34.83 3.07 8.22
N ILE A 527 -34.32 4.11 8.88
CA ILE A 527 -32.99 4.67 8.56
C ILE A 527 -31.85 3.69 8.79
N LEU A 528 -31.96 2.76 9.75
CA LEU A 528 -30.96 1.71 10.00
C LEU A 528 -31.27 0.40 9.26
N GLY A 529 -32.22 0.39 8.30
CA GLY A 529 -32.63 -0.82 7.58
C GLY A 529 -33.14 -1.91 8.53
N ASP A 530 -32.53 -3.11 8.47
CA ASP A 530 -32.83 -4.23 9.39
C ASP A 530 -32.17 -4.06 10.79
N GLY A 531 -31.64 -2.87 11.09
CA GLY A 531 -31.03 -2.49 12.37
C GLY A 531 -29.53 -2.76 12.45
N VAL A 532 -28.94 -2.49 13.62
CA VAL A 532 -27.48 -2.41 13.86
C VAL A 532 -26.66 -3.54 13.22
N ALA A 533 -27.14 -4.79 13.33
CA ALA A 533 -26.41 -5.97 12.85
C ALA A 533 -26.34 -6.08 11.31
N SER A 534 -27.18 -5.33 10.58
CA SER A 534 -27.16 -5.29 9.11
C SER A 534 -26.07 -4.39 8.53
N GLY A 535 -25.50 -3.48 9.32
CA GLY A 535 -24.47 -2.54 8.87
C GLY A 535 -24.97 -1.56 7.79
N HIS A 536 -26.26 -1.22 7.77
CA HIS A 536 -26.91 -0.45 6.71
C HIS A 536 -26.36 0.98 6.48
N ARG A 537 -25.63 1.54 7.44
CA ARG A 537 -25.13 2.93 7.43
C ARG A 537 -23.73 3.06 8.03
N PHE A 538 -23.09 4.19 7.70
CA PHE A 538 -21.81 4.65 8.26
C PHE A 538 -21.77 4.64 9.79
N ASP A 539 -22.84 5.11 10.45
CA ASP A 539 -23.10 4.87 11.88
C ASP A 539 -24.23 3.82 12.04
N PRO A 540 -23.91 2.54 12.32
CA PRO A 540 -24.91 1.48 12.50
C PRO A 540 -25.79 1.66 13.75
N GLN A 541 -25.47 2.58 14.66
CA GLN A 541 -26.21 2.81 15.91
C GLN A 541 -26.90 4.19 15.95
N ALA A 542 -26.77 4.99 14.90
CA ALA A 542 -27.32 6.35 14.80
C ALA A 542 -26.99 7.26 16.00
N LYS A 543 -25.86 7.02 16.68
CA LYS A 543 -25.37 7.83 17.81
C LYS A 543 -24.90 9.22 17.40
N ALA A 544 -24.40 9.35 16.17
CA ALA A 544 -23.81 10.56 15.61
C ALA A 544 -24.78 11.47 14.84
N LEU A 545 -25.96 10.99 14.42
CA LEU A 545 -26.99 11.79 13.75
C LEU A 545 -27.29 13.13 14.46
N GLY A 546 -27.33 13.13 15.80
CA GLY A 546 -27.51 14.35 16.59
C GLY A 546 -26.34 15.34 16.49
N GLU A 547 -25.10 14.85 16.41
CA GLU A 547 -23.92 15.69 16.22
C GLU A 547 -23.77 16.18 14.77
N TRP A 548 -24.17 15.37 13.78
CA TRP A 548 -24.28 15.82 12.40
C TRP A 548 -25.33 16.94 12.28
N LEU A 549 -26.53 16.75 12.84
CA LEU A 549 -27.58 17.77 12.90
C LEU A 549 -27.10 19.06 13.59
N ARG A 550 -26.32 18.95 14.67
CA ARG A 550 -25.69 20.10 15.33
C ARG A 550 -24.66 20.83 14.46
N ALA A 551 -23.95 20.13 13.58
CA ALA A 551 -22.96 20.73 12.69
C ALA A 551 -23.59 21.42 11.47
N ARG A 552 -24.85 21.09 11.12
CA ARG A 552 -25.59 21.77 10.06
C ARG A 552 -25.85 23.23 10.41
N HIS A 553 -25.73 24.10 9.41
CA HIS A 553 -25.87 25.54 9.60
C HIS A 553 -27.30 26.02 9.40
N VAL A 554 -27.77 26.88 10.30
CA VAL A 554 -29.10 27.50 10.28
C VAL A 554 -29.00 29.00 10.54
N GLU A 555 -30.10 29.72 10.33
CA GLU A 555 -30.21 31.13 10.74
C GLU A 555 -30.41 31.24 12.25
N VAL A 556 -29.35 31.59 12.99
CA VAL A 556 -29.38 31.76 14.44
C VAL A 556 -29.46 33.25 14.78
N PRO A 557 -30.47 33.73 15.53
CA PRO A 557 -30.48 35.09 16.07
C PRO A 557 -29.21 35.35 16.90
N ALA A 558 -28.44 36.40 16.56
CA ALA A 558 -27.12 36.64 17.17
C ALA A 558 -27.15 36.76 18.71
N GLN A 559 -28.30 37.12 19.29
CA GLN A 559 -28.49 37.21 20.74
C GLN A 559 -28.54 35.85 21.46
N LEU A 560 -28.83 34.76 20.74
CA LEU A 560 -28.85 33.39 21.28
C LEU A 560 -27.48 32.70 21.22
N LEU A 561 -26.54 33.24 20.43
CA LEU A 561 -25.18 32.73 20.38
C LEU A 561 -24.42 33.09 21.67
N PRO A 562 -23.49 32.24 22.14
CA PRO A 562 -22.60 32.59 23.22
C PRO A 562 -21.87 33.91 22.92
N ARG A 563 -22.03 34.91 23.79
CA ARG A 563 -21.21 36.13 23.72
C ARG A 563 -19.75 35.69 23.89
N GLY A 564 -18.88 36.08 22.95
CA GLY A 564 -17.47 35.67 22.94
C GLY A 564 -16.74 36.03 24.22
N GLY A 565 -16.75 35.12 25.19
CA GLY A 565 -15.86 35.12 26.34
C GLY A 565 -14.49 34.61 25.91
N GLY A 566 -13.44 35.09 26.60
CA GLY A 566 -12.08 34.62 26.34
C GLY A 566 -11.98 33.10 26.44
N GLY A 567 -11.09 32.52 25.63
CA GLY A 567 -10.81 31.09 25.69
C GLY A 567 -10.34 30.65 27.09
N PRO A 568 -10.37 29.34 27.38
CA PRO A 568 -9.86 28.82 28.65
C PRO A 568 -8.44 29.31 28.88
N ASP A 569 -8.15 29.78 30.09
CA ASP A 569 -6.82 30.25 30.48
C ASP A 569 -5.76 29.24 30.05
N THR A 570 -4.85 29.66 29.18
CA THR A 570 -3.66 28.89 28.84
C THR A 570 -2.89 28.67 30.14
N PRO A 571 -2.72 27.42 30.62
CA PRO A 571 -1.89 27.19 31.80
C PRO A 571 -0.48 27.71 31.50
N PRO A 572 0.19 28.39 32.45
CA PRO A 572 1.46 29.04 32.18
C PRO A 572 2.47 28.01 31.68
N THR A 573 3.08 28.31 30.53
CA THR A 573 4.13 27.49 29.93
C THR A 573 5.27 27.32 30.92
N ALA A 574 5.42 26.11 31.46
CA ALA A 574 6.62 25.75 32.19
C ALA A 574 7.83 25.89 31.25
N ALA A 575 8.85 26.61 31.72
CA ALA A 575 10.09 26.78 30.97
C ALA A 575 10.77 25.42 30.73
N PRO A 576 11.53 25.24 29.64
CA PRO A 576 12.23 23.99 29.38
C PRO A 576 13.34 23.79 30.42
N GLU A 577 13.14 22.84 31.34
CA GLU A 577 14.25 22.32 32.14
C GLU A 577 15.22 21.54 31.23
N GLY A 578 16.51 21.76 31.47
CA GLY A 578 17.57 21.33 30.57
C GLY A 578 17.87 19.83 30.61
N THR A 579 18.54 19.39 29.55
CA THR A 579 19.16 18.08 29.39
C THR A 579 19.95 17.60 30.61
N ARG A 580 19.60 16.40 31.10
CA ARG A 580 20.56 15.34 31.48
C ARG A 580 20.00 13.97 31.09
#